data_AF-A0A1B8BVL0-F1
#
_entry.id   AF-A0A1B8BVL0-F1
#
_cell.length_a   1.000
_cell.length_b   1.000
_cell.length_c   1.000
_cell.angle_alpha   90.00
_cell.angle_beta   90.00
_cell.angle_gamma   90.00
#
_symmetry.space_group_name_H-M   'P 1'
#
loop_
_entity.id
_entity.type
_entity.pdbx_description
1 polymer ?
#
loop_
_entity_poly.entity_id
_entity_poly.type
_entity_poly.pdbx_seq_one_letter_code
_entity_poly.pdbx_strand_id
1 'polypeptide(L)'
;MLALASRSQKDSDSTATHLHIPCDFSSTSSVIDAFNTVHKAFGIPSVVVYNVSASTFTPAQDPFALELADLNRDLVVNVTSAFVAAQQATLGFAQLPASASRTFIYTGNILNVSILPGFLDQGMGKSAGAHMIWAASAAYKERGFKFYYGDERKADGTPIYRVNGDAHAELYLKLAEEKGQGEWMQTFVEGVGYTKFDSHYVSSI
;
A
#
# COMPACT_ATOMS: atom_id res chain seq x y z
N MET A 1 10.47 13.31 10.65
CA MET A 1 11.52 12.55 9.94
C MET A 1 10.83 11.69 8.91
N LEU A 2 11.42 11.52 7.73
CA LEU A 2 10.84 10.80 6.60
C LEU A 2 11.86 9.81 6.05
N ALA A 3 11.44 8.60 5.71
CA ALA A 3 12.26 7.64 4.99
C ALA A 3 11.57 7.24 3.70
N LEU A 4 12.31 7.31 2.60
CA LEU A 4 11.88 6.89 1.27
C LEU A 4 12.65 5.62 0.92
N ALA A 5 11.94 4.58 0.49
CA ALA A 5 12.54 3.31 0.08
C ALA A 5 12.11 2.96 -1.34
N SER A 6 13.07 2.86 -2.27
CA SER A 6 12.81 2.44 -3.65
C SER A 6 14.13 2.14 -4.37
N ARG A 7 14.08 1.43 -5.50
CA ARG A 7 15.28 1.11 -6.30
C ARG A 7 16.08 2.33 -6.77
N SER A 8 15.42 3.48 -6.92
CA SER A 8 16.02 4.72 -7.42
C SER A 8 16.54 5.65 -6.32
N GLN A 9 16.33 5.32 -5.04
CA GLN A 9 16.92 6.11 -3.96
C GLN A 9 18.44 5.97 -3.97
N LYS A 10 19.13 6.99 -3.47
CA LYS A 10 20.57 6.97 -3.27
C LYS A 10 20.85 7.36 -1.83
N ASP A 11 21.60 6.53 -1.12
CA ASP A 11 21.94 6.80 0.27
C ASP A 11 22.71 8.12 0.45
N SER A 12 23.47 8.54 -0.59
CA SER A 12 24.14 9.84 -0.64
C SER A 12 23.22 11.05 -0.51
N ASP A 13 21.92 10.88 -0.78
CA ASP A 13 20.93 11.95 -0.75
C ASP A 13 20.29 12.09 0.66
N SER A 14 20.65 11.20 1.60
CA SER A 14 20.18 11.22 2.98
C SER A 14 20.64 12.48 3.74
N THR A 15 19.75 12.98 4.59
CA THR A 15 19.97 14.11 5.51
C THR A 15 19.56 13.73 6.93
N ALA A 16 19.75 14.64 7.90
CA ALA A 16 19.35 14.43 9.28
C ALA A 16 17.83 14.19 9.48
N THR A 17 16.98 14.57 8.52
CA THR A 17 15.52 14.43 8.63
C THR A 17 14.90 13.58 7.52
N HIS A 18 15.68 13.20 6.50
CA HIS A 18 15.23 12.44 5.33
C HIS A 18 16.20 11.30 5.03
N LEU A 19 15.75 10.06 5.03
CA LEU A 19 16.54 8.91 4.58
C LEU A 19 16.13 8.50 3.18
N HIS A 20 17.11 8.25 2.34
CA HIS A 20 16.94 7.75 0.98
C HIS A 20 17.52 6.34 0.91
N ILE A 21 16.67 5.32 1.03
CA ILE A 21 17.07 3.91 1.18
C ILE A 21 16.92 3.18 -0.17
N PRO A 22 18.02 2.78 -0.81
CA PRO A 22 17.95 1.89 -1.97
C PRO A 22 17.29 0.57 -1.55
N CYS A 23 16.15 0.22 -2.15
CA CYS A 23 15.38 -0.96 -1.77
C CYS A 23 14.72 -1.60 -2.98
N ASP A 24 15.02 -2.88 -3.23
CA ASP A 24 14.36 -3.70 -4.23
C ASP A 24 13.28 -4.56 -3.57
N PHE A 25 12.02 -4.25 -3.87
CA PHE A 25 10.86 -4.96 -3.31
C PHE A 25 10.60 -6.33 -3.95
N SER A 26 11.38 -6.74 -4.96
CA SER A 26 11.45 -8.15 -5.37
C SER A 26 12.30 -9.00 -4.40
N SER A 27 12.94 -8.37 -3.42
CA SER A 27 13.70 -9.02 -2.35
C SER A 27 13.10 -8.69 -0.98
N THR A 28 12.56 -9.70 -0.30
CA THR A 28 11.95 -9.49 1.04
C THR A 28 12.97 -9.12 2.10
N SER A 29 14.24 -9.56 1.97
CA SER A 29 15.31 -9.14 2.89
C SER A 29 15.59 -7.64 2.75
N SER A 30 15.54 -7.08 1.55
CA SER A 30 15.72 -5.65 1.33
C SER A 30 14.63 -4.82 2.03
N VAL A 31 13.39 -5.32 2.10
CA VAL A 31 12.32 -4.67 2.87
C VAL A 31 12.65 -4.68 4.36
N ILE A 32 13.09 -5.81 4.91
CA ILE A 32 13.48 -5.93 6.32
C ILE A 32 14.66 -4.99 6.63
N ASP A 33 15.65 -4.93 5.77
CA ASP A 33 16.82 -4.07 5.92
C ASP A 33 16.47 -2.58 5.85
N ALA A 34 15.47 -2.21 5.04
CA ALA A 34 14.95 -0.84 5.02
C ALA A 34 14.33 -0.47 6.38
N PHE A 35 13.50 -1.34 6.98
CA PHE A 35 12.97 -1.11 8.34
C PHE A 35 14.08 -1.02 9.38
N ASN A 36 15.10 -1.89 9.31
CA ASN A 36 16.25 -1.85 10.21
C ASN A 36 17.02 -0.52 10.09
N THR A 37 17.20 -0.02 8.86
CA THR A 37 17.85 1.27 8.60
C THR A 37 17.06 2.42 9.20
N VAL A 38 15.74 2.46 8.99
CA VAL A 38 14.87 3.48 9.61
C VAL A 38 14.93 3.40 11.13
N HIS A 39 14.84 2.21 11.71
CA HIS A 39 14.88 2.01 13.15
C HIS A 39 16.17 2.55 13.77
N LYS A 40 17.32 2.25 13.16
CA LYS A 40 18.63 2.72 13.64
C LYS A 40 18.78 4.25 13.58
N ALA A 41 18.28 4.87 12.52
CA ALA A 41 18.48 6.29 12.29
C ALA A 41 17.40 7.17 12.96
N PHE A 42 16.14 6.77 12.89
CA PHE A 42 14.97 7.58 13.27
C PHE A 42 14.05 6.94 14.31
N GLY A 43 14.33 5.72 14.74
CA GLY A 43 13.43 4.96 15.61
C GLY A 43 12.33 4.23 14.84
N ILE A 44 11.37 3.67 15.57
CA ILE A 44 10.27 2.89 14.97
C ILE A 44 9.34 3.81 14.17
N PRO A 45 9.07 3.53 12.89
CA PRO A 45 8.11 4.33 12.12
C PRO A 45 6.71 4.20 12.74
N SER A 46 6.06 5.33 12.99
CA SER A 46 4.68 5.37 13.48
C SER A 46 3.64 5.36 12.36
N VAL A 47 4.07 5.64 11.13
CA VAL A 47 3.28 5.55 9.90
C VAL A 47 4.12 4.83 8.84
N VAL A 48 3.53 3.88 8.14
CA VAL A 48 4.15 3.14 7.03
C VAL A 48 3.21 3.18 5.83
N VAL A 49 3.70 3.64 4.68
CA VAL A 49 2.93 3.66 3.43
C VAL A 49 3.58 2.68 2.45
N TYR A 50 2.88 1.61 2.10
CA TYR A 50 3.27 0.69 1.05
C TYR A 50 2.70 1.18 -0.30
N ASN A 51 3.47 2.03 -0.98
CA ASN A 51 3.16 2.52 -2.32
C ASN A 51 4.10 1.87 -3.35
N VAL A 52 4.01 0.55 -3.48
CA VAL A 52 4.84 -0.23 -4.39
C VAL A 52 3.95 -1.12 -5.25
N SER A 53 4.31 -1.27 -6.53
CA SER A 53 3.63 -2.17 -7.44
C SER A 53 4.57 -2.70 -8.52
N ALA A 54 4.29 -3.89 -9.01
CA ALA A 54 4.79 -4.44 -10.27
C ALA A 54 3.62 -4.98 -11.11
N SER A 55 3.77 -5.06 -12.42
CA SER A 55 2.79 -5.69 -13.31
C SER A 55 3.42 -6.05 -14.64
N THR A 56 3.02 -7.20 -15.15
CA THR A 56 3.26 -7.66 -16.50
C THR A 56 1.93 -7.71 -17.24
N PHE A 57 1.79 -6.86 -18.25
CA PHE A 57 0.55 -6.77 -18.99
C PHE A 57 0.36 -7.94 -19.95
N THR A 58 -0.85 -8.51 -19.95
CA THR A 58 -1.27 -9.55 -20.87
C THR A 58 -2.17 -9.00 -21.98
N PRO A 59 -2.33 -9.72 -23.12
CA PRO A 59 -3.39 -9.42 -24.06
C PRO A 59 -4.75 -9.41 -23.36
N ALA A 60 -5.57 -8.39 -23.63
CA ALA A 60 -6.89 -8.23 -23.02
C ALA A 60 -7.81 -9.46 -23.18
N GLN A 61 -7.67 -10.16 -24.30
CA GLN A 61 -8.42 -11.35 -24.69
C GLN A 61 -7.76 -12.67 -24.27
N ASP A 62 -6.56 -12.64 -23.68
CA ASP A 62 -5.84 -13.83 -23.23
C ASP A 62 -5.10 -13.54 -21.91
N PRO A 63 -5.82 -13.46 -20.78
CA PRO A 63 -5.22 -13.13 -19.50
C PRO A 63 -4.22 -14.19 -19.02
N PHE A 64 -4.34 -15.44 -19.49
CA PHE A 64 -3.46 -16.54 -19.10
C PHE A 64 -2.23 -16.71 -20.01
N ALA A 65 -2.00 -15.79 -20.95
CA ALA A 65 -0.72 -15.64 -21.64
C ALA A 65 0.41 -15.11 -20.73
N LEU A 66 0.13 -14.85 -19.44
CA LEU A 66 1.14 -14.46 -18.47
C LEU A 66 2.10 -15.61 -18.18
N GLU A 67 3.40 -15.38 -18.40
CA GLU A 67 4.43 -16.33 -18.05
C GLU A 67 4.55 -16.49 -16.52
N LEU A 68 4.72 -17.74 -16.06
CA LEU A 68 4.81 -18.04 -14.63
C LEU A 68 5.99 -17.31 -13.94
N ALA A 69 7.08 -17.08 -14.67
CA ALA A 69 8.24 -16.34 -14.15
C ALA A 69 7.89 -14.87 -13.85
N ASP A 70 7.12 -14.23 -14.73
CA ASP A 70 6.65 -12.86 -14.56
C ASP A 70 5.64 -12.77 -13.41
N LEU A 71 4.69 -13.72 -13.37
CA LEU A 71 3.72 -13.82 -12.26
C LEU A 71 4.44 -13.92 -10.91
N ASN A 72 5.41 -14.83 -10.79
CA ASN A 72 6.14 -15.03 -9.53
C ASN A 72 6.90 -13.76 -9.12
N ARG A 73 7.59 -13.10 -10.06
CA ARG A 73 8.31 -11.86 -9.80
C ARG A 73 7.37 -10.77 -9.28
N ASP A 74 6.25 -10.58 -9.95
CA ASP A 74 5.34 -9.46 -9.66
C ASP A 74 4.51 -9.72 -8.38
N LEU A 75 4.17 -10.97 -8.08
CA LEU A 75 3.56 -11.35 -6.80
C LEU A 75 4.49 -11.17 -5.60
N VAL A 76 5.81 -11.35 -5.75
CA VAL A 76 6.73 -11.03 -4.65
C VAL A 76 6.62 -9.55 -4.28
N VAL A 77 6.60 -8.66 -5.28
CA VAL A 77 6.46 -7.21 -5.05
C VAL A 77 5.08 -6.87 -4.49
N ASN A 78 4.01 -7.36 -5.12
CA ASN A 78 2.66 -6.91 -4.80
C ASN A 78 2.08 -7.55 -3.52
N VAL A 79 2.52 -8.76 -3.17
CA VAL A 79 1.95 -9.58 -2.09
C VAL A 79 2.97 -9.86 -1.01
N THR A 80 4.06 -10.57 -1.32
CA THR A 80 4.99 -11.07 -0.30
C THR A 80 5.72 -9.93 0.42
N SER A 81 6.25 -8.97 -0.32
CA SER A 81 6.93 -7.80 0.25
C SER A 81 5.97 -6.85 0.97
N ALA A 82 4.71 -6.77 0.51
CA ALA A 82 3.66 -6.04 1.21
C ALA A 82 3.32 -6.69 2.56
N PHE A 83 3.20 -8.02 2.58
CA PHE A 83 3.01 -8.79 3.81
C PHE A 83 4.17 -8.57 4.78
N VAL A 84 5.42 -8.65 4.29
CA VAL A 84 6.62 -8.42 5.12
C VAL A 84 6.62 -6.99 5.69
N ALA A 85 6.31 -5.97 4.88
CA ALA A 85 6.23 -4.60 5.35
C ALA A 85 5.13 -4.42 6.43
N ALA A 86 3.95 -5.01 6.23
CA ALA A 86 2.88 -4.99 7.21
C ALA A 86 3.26 -5.72 8.51
N GLN A 87 3.99 -6.83 8.41
CA GLN A 87 4.52 -7.57 9.55
C GLN A 87 5.53 -6.73 10.35
N GLN A 88 6.52 -6.14 9.67
CA GLN A 88 7.53 -5.27 10.30
C GLN A 88 6.87 -4.06 10.98
N ALA A 89 5.91 -3.40 10.31
CA ALA A 89 5.14 -2.31 10.87
C ALA A 89 4.37 -2.73 12.13
N THR A 90 3.69 -3.88 12.09
CA THR A 90 2.93 -4.42 13.23
C THR A 90 3.82 -4.69 14.44
N LEU A 91 4.99 -5.31 14.22
CA LEU A 91 5.98 -5.57 15.27
C LEU A 91 6.52 -4.28 15.89
N GLY A 92 6.73 -3.24 15.07
CA GLY A 92 7.12 -1.92 15.52
C GLY A 92 6.01 -1.22 16.31
N PHE A 93 4.79 -1.20 15.79
CA PHE A 93 3.64 -0.53 16.41
C PHE A 93 3.34 -1.05 17.81
N ALA A 94 3.58 -2.33 18.08
CA ALA A 94 3.45 -2.94 19.41
C ALA A 94 4.39 -2.34 20.46
N GLN A 95 5.48 -1.69 20.05
CA GLN A 95 6.48 -1.08 20.93
C GLN A 95 6.32 0.44 21.07
N LEU A 96 5.52 1.07 20.19
CA LEU A 96 5.25 2.50 20.27
C LEU A 96 4.31 2.83 21.45
N PRO A 97 4.24 4.09 21.94
CA PRO A 97 3.21 4.49 22.90
C PRO A 97 1.82 4.51 22.25
N ALA A 98 0.75 4.45 23.07
CA ALA A 98 -0.63 4.48 22.58
C ALA A 98 -1.01 5.82 21.91
N SER A 99 -0.26 6.88 22.18
CA SER A 99 -0.41 8.19 21.53
C SER A 99 0.21 8.27 20.14
N ALA A 100 0.98 7.27 19.71
CA ALA A 100 1.54 7.23 18.36
C ALA A 100 0.47 6.82 17.34
N SER A 101 0.64 7.28 16.09
CA SER A 101 -0.30 7.01 15.00
C SER A 101 -0.55 5.52 14.75
N ARG A 102 0.51 4.70 14.69
CA ARG A 102 0.47 3.25 14.45
C ARG A 102 -0.35 2.89 13.20
N THR A 103 -0.08 3.59 12.09
CA THR A 103 -0.85 3.50 10.83
C THR A 103 -0.07 2.81 9.73
N PHE A 104 -0.64 1.77 9.13
CA PHE A 104 -0.16 1.18 7.88
C PHE A 104 -1.16 1.46 6.76
N ILE A 105 -0.67 1.95 5.63
CA ILE A 105 -1.49 2.25 4.45
C ILE A 105 -0.94 1.49 3.25
N TYR A 106 -1.76 0.65 2.64
CA TYR A 106 -1.46 0.03 1.36
C TYR A 106 -2.07 0.90 0.24
N THR A 107 -1.26 1.33 -0.72
CA THR A 107 -1.75 2.08 -1.88
C THR A 107 -2.31 1.11 -2.90
N GLY A 108 -3.63 1.12 -3.01
CA GLY A 108 -4.42 0.25 -3.86
C GLY A 108 -4.92 0.92 -5.13
N ASN A 109 -5.93 0.30 -5.72
CA ASN A 109 -6.83 0.83 -6.74
C ASN A 109 -8.06 -0.11 -6.82
N ILE A 110 -8.96 0.12 -7.77
CA ILE A 110 -10.20 -0.65 -7.93
C ILE A 110 -10.01 -2.16 -8.18
N LEU A 111 -8.81 -2.61 -8.53
CA LEU A 111 -8.56 -3.99 -8.97
C LEU A 111 -8.84 -5.07 -7.92
N ASN A 112 -9.13 -4.68 -6.67
CA ASN A 112 -9.61 -5.61 -5.64
C ASN A 112 -11.09 -5.99 -5.79
N VAL A 113 -11.88 -5.21 -6.55
CA VAL A 113 -13.33 -5.43 -6.75
C VAL A 113 -13.78 -5.36 -8.21
N SER A 114 -12.91 -4.97 -9.13
CA SER A 114 -13.18 -4.94 -10.58
C SER A 114 -11.96 -5.41 -11.36
N ILE A 115 -12.14 -5.75 -12.63
CA ILE A 115 -11.05 -6.15 -13.53
C ILE A 115 -10.75 -5.03 -14.52
N LEU A 116 -9.47 -4.89 -14.86
CA LEU A 116 -9.05 -4.15 -16.06
C LEU A 116 -8.38 -5.16 -17.00
N PRO A 117 -8.85 -5.29 -18.26
CA PRO A 117 -8.23 -6.21 -19.21
C PRO A 117 -6.72 -5.95 -19.35
N GLY A 118 -5.93 -7.01 -19.28
CA GLY A 118 -4.46 -6.96 -19.30
C GLY A 118 -3.77 -6.79 -17.93
N PHE A 119 -4.51 -6.55 -16.84
CA PHE A 119 -3.95 -6.32 -15.50
C PHE A 119 -4.09 -7.54 -14.56
N LEU A 120 -3.93 -8.77 -15.08
CA LEU A 120 -4.21 -9.99 -14.30
C LEU A 120 -3.41 -10.05 -12.99
N ASP A 121 -2.08 -9.96 -13.08
CA ASP A 121 -1.19 -10.11 -11.91
C ASP A 121 -1.30 -8.94 -10.92
N GLN A 122 -1.53 -7.73 -11.42
CA GLN A 122 -1.76 -6.56 -10.60
C GLN A 122 -3.07 -6.71 -9.84
N GLY A 123 -4.14 -7.20 -10.49
CA GLY A 123 -5.41 -7.47 -9.82
C GLY A 123 -5.31 -8.57 -8.76
N MET A 124 -4.54 -9.63 -9.01
CA MET A 124 -4.20 -10.62 -7.98
C MET A 124 -3.50 -9.96 -6.78
N GLY A 125 -2.51 -9.12 -7.05
CA GLY A 125 -1.77 -8.37 -6.04
C GLY A 125 -2.63 -7.44 -5.20
N LYS A 126 -3.47 -6.63 -5.85
CA LYS A 126 -4.37 -5.67 -5.19
C LYS A 126 -5.47 -6.35 -4.39
N SER A 127 -6.02 -7.46 -4.90
CA SER A 127 -6.98 -8.29 -4.17
C SER A 127 -6.37 -8.90 -2.91
N ALA A 128 -5.16 -9.47 -3.01
CA ALA A 128 -4.44 -9.98 -1.85
C ALA A 128 -4.11 -8.87 -0.84
N GLY A 129 -3.63 -7.72 -1.32
CA GLY A 129 -3.37 -6.52 -0.52
C GLY A 129 -4.60 -6.07 0.26
N ALA A 130 -5.73 -5.88 -0.42
CA ALA A 130 -6.99 -5.49 0.19
C ALA A 130 -7.44 -6.49 1.27
N HIS A 131 -7.34 -7.79 0.99
CA HIS A 131 -7.71 -8.83 1.95
C HIS A 131 -6.81 -8.80 3.21
N MET A 132 -5.50 -8.63 3.04
CA MET A 132 -4.56 -8.51 4.17
C MET A 132 -4.90 -7.31 5.06
N ILE A 133 -5.18 -6.15 4.45
CA ILE A 133 -5.53 -4.93 5.17
C ILE A 133 -6.86 -5.06 5.89
N TRP A 134 -7.86 -5.67 5.26
CA TRP A 134 -9.15 -5.90 5.91
C TRP A 134 -9.02 -6.81 7.13
N ALA A 135 -8.28 -7.91 7.01
CA ALA A 135 -8.02 -8.80 8.15
C ALA A 135 -7.28 -8.06 9.28
N ALA A 136 -6.27 -7.26 8.93
CA ALA A 136 -5.49 -6.50 9.90
C ALA A 136 -6.32 -5.41 10.61
N SER A 137 -7.13 -4.65 9.88
CA SER A 137 -7.98 -3.61 10.48
C SER A 137 -8.95 -4.21 11.50
N ALA A 138 -9.56 -5.35 11.19
CA ALA A 138 -10.46 -6.04 12.11
C ALA A 138 -9.72 -6.59 13.35
N ALA A 139 -8.53 -7.17 13.17
CA ALA A 139 -7.79 -7.85 14.22
C ALA A 139 -6.98 -6.92 15.14
N TYR A 140 -6.54 -5.77 14.64
CA TYR A 140 -5.64 -4.87 15.38
C TYR A 140 -6.31 -3.60 15.92
N LYS A 141 -7.57 -3.30 15.57
CA LYS A 141 -8.26 -2.06 15.99
C LYS A 141 -8.28 -1.84 17.51
N GLU A 142 -8.51 -2.88 18.32
CA GLU A 142 -8.55 -2.76 19.79
C GLU A 142 -7.17 -2.48 20.41
N ARG A 143 -6.10 -2.75 19.64
CA ARG A 143 -4.71 -2.39 20.01
C ARG A 143 -4.34 -0.97 19.57
N GLY A 144 -5.29 -0.24 18.98
CA GLY A 144 -5.10 1.11 18.44
C GLY A 144 -4.23 1.16 17.18
N PHE A 145 -4.06 0.04 16.46
CA PHE A 145 -3.37 0.08 15.17
C PHE A 145 -4.38 0.34 14.07
N LYS A 146 -3.94 1.04 13.03
CA LYS A 146 -4.77 1.43 11.90
C LYS A 146 -4.22 0.84 10.61
N PHE A 147 -5.07 0.20 9.83
CA PHE A 147 -4.74 -0.42 8.56
C PHE A 147 -5.74 0.05 7.50
N TYR A 148 -5.23 0.63 6.42
CA TYR A 148 -6.04 1.21 5.35
C TYR A 148 -5.58 0.77 3.96
N TYR A 149 -6.54 0.60 3.06
CA TYR A 149 -6.34 0.35 1.63
C TYR A 149 -6.87 1.58 0.88
N GLY A 150 -5.97 2.36 0.27
CA GLY A 150 -6.34 3.56 -0.48
C GLY A 150 -6.73 3.22 -1.92
N ASP A 151 -7.86 3.73 -2.39
CA ASP A 151 -8.37 3.48 -3.74
C ASP A 151 -8.93 4.78 -4.33
N GLU A 152 -8.11 5.49 -5.12
CA GLU A 152 -8.55 6.68 -5.83
C GLU A 152 -9.47 6.30 -7.00
N ARG A 153 -10.61 6.97 -7.10
CA ARG A 153 -11.59 6.77 -8.16
C ARG A 153 -12.04 8.10 -8.74
N LYS A 154 -12.67 8.02 -9.91
CA LYS A 154 -13.45 9.15 -10.44
C LYS A 154 -14.72 9.35 -9.61
N ALA A 155 -15.36 10.50 -9.79
CA ALA A 155 -16.62 10.84 -9.11
C ALA A 155 -17.77 9.84 -9.39
N ASP A 156 -17.73 9.13 -10.53
CA ASP A 156 -18.70 8.09 -10.89
C ASP A 156 -18.34 6.69 -10.34
N GLY A 157 -17.26 6.57 -9.56
CA GLY A 157 -16.78 5.32 -8.99
C GLY A 157 -15.99 4.43 -9.95
N THR A 158 -15.72 4.88 -11.18
CA THR A 158 -14.88 4.16 -12.14
C THR A 158 -13.38 4.34 -11.84
N PRO A 159 -12.51 3.45 -12.35
CA PRO A 159 -11.07 3.56 -12.12
C PRO A 159 -10.47 4.87 -12.62
N ILE A 160 -9.43 5.33 -11.92
CA ILE A 160 -8.52 6.36 -12.38
C ILE A 160 -7.21 5.71 -12.87
N TYR A 161 -6.69 6.17 -14.01
CA TYR A 161 -5.43 5.69 -14.57
C TYR A 161 -4.25 6.62 -14.27
N ARG A 162 -4.54 7.89 -13.99
CA ARG A 162 -3.58 8.92 -13.60
C ARG A 162 -3.98 9.43 -12.23
N VAL A 163 -3.46 8.78 -11.21
CA VAL A 163 -3.68 9.15 -9.81
C VAL A 163 -3.08 10.52 -9.49
N ASN A 164 -3.65 11.21 -8.52
CA ASN A 164 -3.12 12.45 -7.97
C ASN A 164 -2.35 12.18 -6.67
N GLY A 165 -1.06 12.51 -6.65
CA GLY A 165 -0.19 12.30 -5.48
C GLY A 165 -0.53 13.18 -4.28
N ASP A 166 -0.97 14.41 -4.51
CA ASP A 166 -1.36 15.34 -3.44
C ASP A 166 -2.67 14.89 -2.79
N ALA A 167 -3.65 14.42 -3.58
CA ALA A 167 -4.89 13.86 -3.07
C ALA A 167 -4.64 12.61 -2.20
N HIS A 168 -3.69 11.75 -2.60
CA HIS A 168 -3.23 10.64 -1.78
C HIS A 168 -2.59 11.13 -0.47
N ALA A 169 -1.71 12.12 -0.54
CA ALA A 169 -1.01 12.67 0.62
C ALA A 169 -1.99 13.28 1.64
N GLU A 170 -2.97 14.07 1.17
CA GLU A 170 -4.02 14.66 1.99
C GLU A 170 -4.83 13.59 2.73
N LEU A 171 -5.30 12.56 2.01
CA LEU A 171 -6.05 11.47 2.62
C LEU A 171 -5.18 10.69 3.63
N TYR A 172 -3.95 10.35 3.25
CA TYR A 172 -3.07 9.52 4.08
C TYR A 172 -2.64 10.24 5.36
N LEU A 173 -2.40 11.56 5.28
CA LEU A 173 -2.15 12.40 6.45
C LEU A 173 -3.36 12.37 7.38
N LYS A 174 -4.57 12.60 6.86
CA LYS A 174 -5.81 12.54 7.66
C LYS A 174 -5.94 11.19 8.38
N LEU A 175 -5.78 10.08 7.65
CA LEU A 175 -5.85 8.73 8.22
C LEU A 175 -4.80 8.47 9.30
N ALA A 176 -3.60 9.03 9.14
CA ALA A 176 -2.54 8.94 10.13
C ALA A 176 -2.85 9.74 11.40
N GLU A 177 -3.58 10.86 11.30
CA GLU A 177 -3.94 11.72 12.43
C GLU A 177 -5.22 11.29 13.16
N GLU A 178 -6.07 10.46 12.54
CA GLU A 178 -7.27 9.91 13.17
C GLU A 178 -6.94 9.14 14.47
N LYS A 179 -7.83 9.21 15.46
CA LYS A 179 -7.58 8.61 16.80
C LYS A 179 -7.74 7.09 16.83
N GLY A 180 -8.39 6.50 15.84
CA GLY A 180 -8.70 5.07 15.81
C GLY A 180 -8.92 4.57 14.38
N GLN A 181 -9.15 3.27 14.27
CA GLN A 181 -9.44 2.63 12.99
C GLN A 181 -10.80 3.11 12.45
N GLY A 182 -10.78 3.76 11.28
CA GLY A 182 -11.98 4.03 10.47
C GLY A 182 -12.30 2.89 9.50
N GLU A 183 -13.07 3.18 8.45
CA GLU A 183 -13.32 2.22 7.37
C GLU A 183 -11.99 1.74 6.76
N TRP A 184 -11.80 0.44 6.53
CA TRP A 184 -10.50 -0.04 6.06
C TRP A 184 -10.29 0.23 4.58
N MET A 185 -11.37 0.17 3.79
CA MET A 185 -11.37 0.45 2.36
C MET A 185 -11.62 1.94 2.13
N GLN A 186 -10.55 2.68 1.93
CA GLN A 186 -10.56 4.13 1.75
C GLN A 186 -10.67 4.47 0.28
N THR A 187 -11.89 4.36 -0.26
CA THR A 187 -12.21 4.87 -1.59
C THR A 187 -12.35 6.39 -1.54
N PHE A 188 -11.77 7.10 -2.50
CA PHE A 188 -11.76 8.57 -2.48
C PHE A 188 -11.70 9.19 -3.87
N VAL A 189 -12.09 10.46 -3.95
CA VAL A 189 -12.05 11.28 -5.16
C VAL A 189 -11.23 12.53 -4.86
N GLU A 190 -10.34 12.90 -5.78
CA GLU A 190 -9.57 14.16 -5.71
C GLU A 190 -10.49 15.36 -5.42
N GLY A 191 -10.07 16.23 -4.49
CA GLY A 191 -10.82 17.42 -4.08
C GLY A 191 -12.09 17.16 -3.25
N VAL A 192 -12.47 15.91 -3.04
CA VAL A 192 -13.64 15.51 -2.24
C VAL A 192 -13.23 14.72 -0.99
N GLY A 193 -12.21 13.86 -1.12
CA GLY A 193 -11.78 12.93 -0.07
C GLY A 193 -12.60 11.65 -0.07
N TYR A 194 -12.68 11.00 1.10
CA TYR A 194 -13.34 9.70 1.25
C TYR A 194 -14.77 9.71 0.70
N THR A 195 -15.04 8.83 -0.25
CA THR A 195 -16.32 8.69 -0.95
C THR A 195 -16.66 7.21 -1.01
N LYS A 196 -17.73 6.82 -0.34
CA LYS A 196 -18.17 5.43 -0.33
C LYS A 196 -18.86 5.09 -1.65
N PHE A 197 -18.34 4.10 -2.37
CA PHE A 197 -18.97 3.51 -3.55
C PHE A 197 -19.53 2.12 -3.24
N ASP A 198 -20.60 1.73 -3.92
CA ASP A 198 -21.14 0.38 -3.82
C ASP A 198 -20.16 -0.61 -4.45
N SER A 199 -19.81 -1.66 -3.70
CA SER A 199 -18.78 -2.63 -4.06
C SER A 199 -19.34 -3.86 -4.78
N HIS A 200 -20.37 -3.68 -5.61
CA HIS A 200 -20.81 -4.78 -6.48
C HIS A 200 -19.67 -5.11 -7.46
N TYR A 201 -19.36 -6.39 -7.65
CA TYR A 201 -18.40 -6.82 -8.67
C TYR A 201 -18.95 -6.40 -10.04
N VAL A 202 -18.52 -5.25 -10.54
CA VAL A 202 -18.89 -4.76 -11.87
C VAL A 202 -17.75 -5.12 -12.80
N SER A 203 -18.04 -5.94 -13.82
CA SER A 203 -17.15 -6.07 -14.96
C SER A 203 -17.27 -4.76 -15.74
N SER A 204 -16.27 -3.88 -15.68
CA SER A 204 -16.15 -2.82 -16.68
C SER A 204 -15.95 -3.47 -18.03
N ILE A 205 -16.96 -3.33 -18.90
CA ILE A 205 -16.98 -3.85 -20.27
C ILE A 205 -16.10 -2.96 -21.14
#